data_AF-A0A966UW72-F1
#
_entry.id   AF-A0A966UW72-F1
#
_cell.length_a   1.000
_cell.length_b   1.000
_cell.length_c   1.000
_cell.angle_alpha   90.00
_cell.angle_beta   90.00
_cell.angle_gamma   90.00
#
_symmetry.space_group_name_H-M   'P 1'
#
loop_
_entity.id
_entity.type
_entity.pdbx_description
1 polymer ?
#
loop_
_entity_poly.entity_id
_entity_poly.type
_entity_poly.pdbx_seq_one_letter_code
_entity_poly.pdbx_strand_id
1 'polypeptide(L)'
;KQHQEASGKPLEYFDEETREKFIPHVVEPSAGVDRTTLALLCEAYAEEEVTDEKGAKETRVVLRFHPRMAPIKAGIFPLLKNKPELVEKARALAQDLRKHFPVFYDESGAIGRRYRRQDEIGTPFGITIDFETLEGAKEGPLAGQKDTVTLRHRDSMKQERLPIADLLPRLQSALA
;
A
#
# COMPACT_ATOMS: atom_id res chain seq x y z
N LYS A 1 -28.76 11.48 -32.29
CA LYS A 1 -29.97 11.14 -33.10
C LYS A 1 -30.50 9.74 -32.77
N GLN A 2 -29.72 8.67 -32.92
CA GLN A 2 -30.12 7.29 -32.57
C GLN A 2 -30.80 7.12 -31.19
N HIS A 3 -30.25 7.66 -30.10
CA HIS A 3 -30.89 7.58 -28.77
C HIS A 3 -32.25 8.27 -28.67
N GLN A 4 -32.48 9.37 -29.40
CA GLN A 4 -33.75 10.09 -29.44
C GLN A 4 -34.79 9.31 -30.25
N GLU A 5 -34.39 8.73 -31.37
CA GLU A 5 -35.24 7.87 -32.20
C GLU A 5 -35.66 6.59 -31.46
N ALA A 6 -34.72 5.92 -30.79
CA ALA A 6 -34.99 4.68 -30.06
C ALA A 6 -35.80 4.88 -28.77
N SER A 7 -35.62 6.02 -28.08
CA SER A 7 -36.35 6.32 -26.83
C SER A 7 -37.72 6.97 -27.07
N GLY A 8 -37.97 7.51 -28.27
CA GLY A 8 -39.18 8.27 -28.59
C GLY A 8 -39.32 9.59 -27.81
N LYS A 9 -38.28 10.03 -27.10
CA LYS A 9 -38.27 11.26 -26.31
C LYS A 9 -37.36 12.31 -26.94
N PRO A 10 -37.73 13.60 -26.94
CA PRO A 10 -36.85 14.67 -27.41
C PRO A 10 -35.63 14.77 -26.49
N LEU A 11 -34.42 14.68 -27.07
CA LEU A 11 -33.13 14.86 -26.38
C LEU A 11 -32.41 16.13 -26.85
N GLU A 12 -33.19 17.12 -27.29
CA GLU A 12 -32.70 18.42 -27.73
C GLU A 12 -32.42 19.31 -26.52
N TYR A 13 -31.28 19.98 -26.53
CA TYR A 13 -30.97 21.04 -25.59
C TYR A 13 -31.45 22.37 -26.17
N PHE A 14 -32.09 23.20 -25.33
CA PHE A 14 -32.45 24.56 -25.70
C PHE A 14 -31.40 25.52 -25.15
N ASP A 15 -30.80 26.28 -26.05
CA ASP A 15 -29.81 27.29 -25.69
C ASP A 15 -30.50 28.66 -25.51
N GLU A 16 -30.39 29.23 -24.32
CA GLU A 16 -31.03 30.50 -23.98
C GLU A 16 -30.38 31.71 -24.68
N GLU A 17 -29.08 31.65 -25.01
CA GLU A 17 -28.37 32.76 -25.67
C GLU A 17 -28.72 32.84 -27.15
N THR A 18 -28.70 31.71 -27.85
CA THR A 18 -29.01 31.64 -29.28
C THR A 18 -30.50 31.45 -29.57
N ARG A 19 -31.29 31.06 -28.56
CA ARG A 19 -32.72 30.68 -28.67
C ARG A 19 -32.96 29.53 -29.64
N GLU A 20 -31.96 28.69 -29.87
CA GLU A 20 -32.05 27.55 -30.77
C GLU A 20 -32.12 26.23 -29.99
N LYS A 21 -32.77 25.23 -30.61
CA LYS A 21 -32.72 23.85 -30.14
C LYS A 21 -31.71 23.09 -30.97
N PHE A 22 -30.82 22.36 -30.31
CA PHE A 22 -29.88 21.47 -31.00
C PHE A 22 -29.69 20.17 -30.24
N ILE A 23 -29.17 19.16 -30.94
CA ILE A 23 -28.75 17.90 -30.33
C ILE A 23 -27.26 18.04 -30.01
N PRO A 24 -26.85 18.00 -28.72
CA PRO A 24 -25.44 18.14 -28.36
C PRO A 24 -24.56 17.05 -28.98
N HIS A 25 -23.33 17.41 -29.31
CA HIS A 25 -22.29 16.43 -29.58
C HIS A 25 -21.84 15.79 -28.27
N VAL A 26 -21.71 14.45 -28.28
CA VAL A 26 -21.24 13.68 -27.13
C VAL A 26 -19.79 13.29 -27.38
N VAL A 27 -18.91 13.63 -26.42
CA VAL A 27 -17.56 13.10 -26.34
C VAL A 27 -17.57 12.05 -25.24
N GLU A 28 -17.34 10.79 -25.62
CA GLU A 28 -17.39 9.65 -24.70
C GLU A 28 -16.01 9.02 -24.53
N PRO A 29 -15.27 9.36 -23.46
CA PRO A 29 -14.08 8.62 -23.08
C PRO A 29 -14.48 7.28 -22.46
N SER A 30 -14.07 6.17 -23.09
CA SER A 30 -14.32 4.82 -22.60
C SER A 30 -13.00 4.12 -22.28
N ALA A 31 -12.93 3.47 -21.11
CA ALA A 31 -11.78 2.71 -20.66
C ALA A 31 -12.22 1.40 -19.98
N GLY A 32 -11.45 0.33 -20.20
CA GLY A 32 -11.71 -0.97 -19.58
C GLY A 32 -11.00 -1.12 -18.25
N VAL A 33 -11.73 -1.46 -17.19
CA VAL A 33 -11.19 -1.63 -15.83
C VAL A 33 -10.16 -2.77 -15.79
N ASP A 34 -10.45 -3.90 -16.43
CA ASP A 34 -9.55 -5.07 -16.47
C ASP A 34 -8.24 -4.76 -17.18
N ARG A 35 -8.31 -4.09 -18.35
CA ARG A 35 -7.12 -3.68 -19.10
C ARG A 35 -6.28 -2.67 -18.34
N THR A 36 -6.93 -1.73 -17.65
CA THR A 36 -6.24 -0.75 -16.81
C THR A 36 -5.53 -1.45 -15.64
N THR A 37 -6.19 -2.41 -15.00
CA THR A 37 -5.62 -3.18 -13.89
C THR A 37 -4.42 -4.01 -14.35
N LEU A 38 -4.54 -4.69 -15.50
CA LEU A 38 -3.43 -5.44 -16.09
C LEU A 38 -2.26 -4.52 -16.46
N ALA A 39 -2.54 -3.36 -17.07
CA ALA A 39 -1.50 -2.39 -17.41
C ALA A 39 -0.73 -1.93 -16.15
N LEU A 40 -1.43 -1.66 -15.05
CA LEU A 40 -0.81 -1.30 -13.77
C LEU A 40 0.04 -2.43 -13.18
N LEU A 41 -0.41 -3.69 -13.31
CA LEU A 41 0.36 -4.86 -12.89
C LEU A 41 1.65 -5.00 -13.71
N CYS A 42 1.55 -4.88 -15.04
CA CYS A 42 2.69 -4.96 -15.94
C CYS A 42 3.70 -3.84 -15.68
N GLU A 43 3.24 -2.61 -15.48
CA GLU A 43 4.10 -1.47 -15.18
C GLU A 43 4.78 -1.59 -13.81
N ALA A 44 4.06 -2.10 -12.81
CA ALA A 44 4.60 -2.27 -11.47
C ALA A 44 5.61 -3.44 -11.37
N TYR A 45 5.53 -4.43 -12.25
CA TYR A 45 6.36 -5.62 -12.16
C TYR A 45 7.84 -5.32 -12.41
N ALA A 46 8.68 -5.67 -11.45
CA ALA A 46 10.13 -5.60 -11.57
C ALA A 46 10.80 -6.81 -10.91
N GLU A 47 11.95 -7.20 -11.48
CA GLU A 47 12.85 -8.20 -10.92
C GLU A 47 14.21 -7.55 -10.61
N GLU A 48 14.74 -7.81 -9.42
CA GLU A 48 15.99 -7.21 -8.94
C GLU A 48 16.91 -8.27 -8.34
N GLU A 49 18.19 -8.25 -8.71
CA GLU A 49 19.20 -9.05 -8.01
C GLU A 49 19.49 -8.42 -6.64
N VAL A 50 19.19 -9.16 -5.58
CA VAL A 50 19.51 -8.76 -4.21
C VAL A 50 20.59 -9.69 -3.68
N THR A 51 21.66 -9.12 -3.13
CA THR A 51 22.68 -9.90 -2.45
C THR A 51 22.26 -10.08 -1.00
N ASP A 52 22.10 -11.32 -0.55
CA ASP A 52 21.83 -11.64 0.85
C ASP A 52 23.06 -11.36 1.72
N GLU A 53 22.89 -11.31 3.05
CA GLU A 53 23.97 -11.08 4.02
C GLU A 53 25.11 -12.12 3.91
N LYS A 54 24.83 -13.27 3.30
CA LYS A 54 25.77 -14.37 3.03
C LYS A 54 26.48 -14.25 1.67
N GLY A 55 26.28 -13.17 0.93
CA GLY A 55 26.88 -12.93 -0.38
C GLY A 55 26.21 -13.70 -1.55
N ALA A 56 25.13 -14.43 -1.29
CA ALA A 56 24.38 -15.13 -2.33
C ALA A 56 23.48 -14.14 -3.08
N LYS A 57 23.54 -14.16 -4.42
CA LYS A 57 22.62 -13.41 -5.27
C LYS A 57 21.28 -14.14 -5.36
N GLU A 58 20.20 -13.46 -5.01
CA GLU A 58 18.83 -13.96 -5.14
C GLU A 58 18.01 -12.97 -5.98
N THR A 59 17.25 -13.47 -6.94
CA THR A 59 16.29 -12.66 -7.68
C THR A 59 15.07 -12.38 -6.82
N ARG A 60 14.75 -11.10 -6.62
CA ARG A 60 13.55 -10.62 -5.95
C ARG A 60 12.55 -10.13 -6.98
N VAL A 61 11.33 -10.65 -6.92
CA VAL A 61 10.18 -10.07 -7.61
C VAL A 61 9.56 -8.99 -6.71
N VAL A 62 9.23 -7.83 -7.29
CA VAL A 62 8.56 -6.73 -6.59
C VAL A 62 7.53 -6.06 -7.49
N LEU A 63 6.32 -5.81 -6.95
CA LEU A 63 5.34 -4.94 -7.59
C LEU A 63 5.50 -3.51 -7.07
N ARG A 64 6.14 -2.66 -7.86
CA ARG A 64 6.42 -1.24 -7.58
C ARG A 64 5.20 -0.34 -7.78
N PHE A 65 4.03 -0.74 -7.27
CA PHE A 65 2.85 0.10 -7.30
C PHE A 65 3.12 1.44 -6.61
N HIS A 66 2.58 2.52 -7.17
CA HIS A 66 2.48 3.77 -6.42
C HIS A 66 1.77 3.50 -5.08
N PRO A 67 2.22 4.04 -3.94
CA PRO A 67 1.64 3.70 -2.62
C PRO A 67 0.11 3.86 -2.55
N ARG A 68 -0.44 4.86 -3.26
CA ARG A 68 -1.89 5.08 -3.43
C ARG A 68 -2.63 3.95 -4.13
N MET A 69 -1.97 3.24 -5.04
CA MET A 69 -2.55 2.16 -5.85
C MET A 69 -2.34 0.77 -5.25
N ALA A 70 -1.37 0.60 -4.35
CA ALA A 70 -1.07 -0.70 -3.75
C ALA A 70 -2.32 -1.30 -3.04
N PRO A 71 -2.64 -2.60 -3.24
CA PRO A 71 -3.85 -3.20 -2.66
C PRO A 71 -3.80 -3.26 -1.13
N ILE A 72 -2.62 -3.44 -0.57
CA ILE A 72 -2.33 -3.40 0.86
C ILE A 72 -1.34 -2.26 1.10
N LYS A 73 -1.56 -1.46 2.15
CA LYS A 73 -0.73 -0.28 2.43
C LYS A 73 0.40 -0.59 3.41
N ALA A 74 0.12 -1.44 4.40
CA ALA A 74 1.12 -1.85 5.37
C ALA A 74 0.98 -3.33 5.73
N GLY A 75 2.12 -4.02 5.83
CA GLY A 75 2.22 -5.35 6.41
C GLY A 75 2.78 -5.25 7.83
N ILE A 76 2.18 -5.92 8.80
CA ILE A 76 2.57 -5.85 10.22
C ILE A 76 3.00 -7.23 10.71
N PHE A 77 4.20 -7.28 11.30
CA PHE A 77 4.88 -8.53 11.62
C PHE A 77 5.46 -8.51 13.04
N PRO A 78 5.06 -9.43 13.94
CA PRO A 78 5.84 -9.67 15.16
C PRO A 78 7.13 -10.41 14.81
N LEU A 79 8.26 -9.98 15.36
CA LEU A 79 9.57 -10.61 15.11
C LEU A 79 9.55 -12.10 15.48
N LEU A 80 8.94 -12.42 16.62
CA LEU A 80 8.82 -13.77 17.14
C LEU A 80 7.37 -14.12 17.45
N LYS A 81 6.88 -15.20 16.85
CA LYS A 81 5.52 -15.71 17.08
C LYS A 81 5.32 -16.35 18.46
N ASN A 82 6.41 -16.81 19.07
CA ASN A 82 6.40 -17.51 20.36
C ASN A 82 6.46 -16.58 21.57
N LYS A 83 6.56 -15.26 21.37
CA LYS A 83 6.48 -14.26 22.43
C LYS A 83 5.11 -13.57 22.37
N PRO A 84 4.16 -13.91 23.27
CA PRO A 84 2.78 -13.41 23.21
C PRO A 84 2.69 -11.89 23.22
N GLU A 85 3.52 -11.21 24.01
CA GLU A 85 3.55 -9.74 24.12
C GLU A 85 3.81 -9.05 22.78
N LEU A 86 4.70 -9.61 21.94
CA LEU A 86 4.97 -9.05 20.60
C LEU A 86 3.79 -9.26 19.66
N VAL A 87 3.17 -10.44 19.74
CA VAL A 87 2.02 -10.82 18.92
C VAL A 87 0.81 -9.96 19.26
N GLU A 88 0.50 -9.78 20.54
CA GLU A 88 -0.61 -8.95 21.01
C GLU A 88 -0.44 -7.51 20.57
N LYS A 89 0.76 -6.94 20.75
CA LYS A 89 1.08 -5.57 20.33
C LYS A 89 0.99 -5.39 18.82
N ALA A 90 1.48 -6.35 18.04
CA ALA A 90 1.37 -6.34 16.59
C ALA A 90 -0.09 -6.42 16.12
N ARG A 91 -0.92 -7.23 16.78
CA ARG A 91 -2.36 -7.35 16.49
C ARG A 91 -3.11 -6.07 16.84
N ALA A 92 -2.81 -5.46 17.98
CA ALA A 92 -3.39 -4.18 18.39
C ALA A 92 -3.06 -3.08 17.37
N LEU A 93 -1.78 -2.93 17.01
CA LEU A 93 -1.35 -1.98 15.99
C LEU A 93 -2.04 -2.22 14.64
N ALA A 94 -2.19 -3.48 14.24
CA ALA A 94 -2.91 -3.83 13.03
C ALA A 94 -4.39 -3.45 13.08
N GLN A 95 -5.07 -3.67 14.21
CA GLN A 95 -6.47 -3.25 14.37
C GLN A 95 -6.61 -1.73 14.31
N ASP A 96 -5.67 -0.98 14.88
CA ASP A 96 -5.70 0.48 14.86
C ASP A 96 -5.47 1.04 13.45
N LEU A 97 -4.45 0.56 12.73
CA LEU A 97 -4.17 1.03 11.38
C LEU A 97 -5.24 0.62 10.36
N ARG A 98 -5.93 -0.52 10.55
CA ARG A 98 -7.05 -0.95 9.70
C ARG A 98 -8.23 0.02 9.65
N LYS A 99 -8.37 0.89 10.65
CA LYS A 99 -9.40 1.94 10.67
C LYS A 99 -9.18 2.99 9.58
N HIS A 100 -7.97 3.07 9.02
CA HIS A 100 -7.55 4.11 8.09
C HIS A 100 -7.25 3.58 6.68
N PHE A 101 -6.71 2.36 6.55
CA PHE A 101 -6.36 1.78 5.25
C PHE A 101 -6.21 0.24 5.31
N PRO A 102 -6.17 -0.45 4.14
CA PRO A 102 -5.92 -1.89 4.08
C PRO A 102 -4.56 -2.29 4.68
N VAL A 103 -4.60 -3.19 5.67
CA VAL A 103 -3.42 -3.67 6.42
C VAL A 103 -3.41 -5.18 6.50
N PHE A 104 -2.27 -5.77 6.18
CA PHE A 104 -2.02 -7.19 6.28
C PHE A 104 -1.26 -7.53 7.57
N TYR A 105 -1.61 -8.63 8.21
CA TYR A 105 -0.95 -9.10 9.43
C TYR A 105 -0.42 -10.52 9.19
N ASP A 106 0.82 -10.78 9.58
CA ASP A 106 1.41 -12.12 9.44
C ASP A 106 2.48 -12.44 10.49
N GLU A 107 2.38 -13.63 11.06
CA GLU A 107 3.33 -14.20 12.04
C GLU A 107 3.96 -15.53 11.57
N SER A 108 3.72 -15.91 10.31
CA SER A 108 4.21 -17.15 9.71
C SER A 108 5.61 -17.02 9.09
N GLY A 109 6.46 -18.03 9.29
CA GLY A 109 7.81 -18.06 8.74
C GLY A 109 8.77 -17.00 9.31
N ALA A 110 9.96 -16.91 8.73
CA ALA A 110 10.96 -15.89 9.09
C ALA A 110 10.58 -14.50 8.54
N ILE A 111 11.06 -13.44 9.19
CA ILE A 111 10.71 -12.05 8.81
C ILE A 111 11.07 -11.73 7.35
N GLY A 112 12.22 -12.20 6.86
CA GLY A 112 12.62 -12.04 5.45
C GLY A 112 11.59 -12.62 4.48
N ARG A 113 11.04 -13.81 4.77
CA ARG A 113 9.98 -14.42 3.93
C ARG A 113 8.66 -13.65 3.97
N ARG A 114 8.39 -12.91 5.04
CA ARG A 114 7.20 -12.04 5.12
C ARG A 114 7.40 -10.79 4.27
N TYR A 115 8.58 -10.18 4.33
CA TYR A 115 8.93 -9.06 3.46
C TYR A 115 8.88 -9.45 1.98
N ARG A 116 9.43 -10.62 1.59
CA ARG A 116 9.35 -11.11 0.20
C ARG A 116 7.89 -11.22 -0.29
N ARG A 117 7.01 -11.84 0.50
CA ARG A 117 5.58 -11.95 0.17
C ARG A 117 4.90 -10.58 0.01
N GLN A 118 5.29 -9.59 0.82
CA GLN A 118 4.76 -8.24 0.69
C GLN A 118 5.30 -7.48 -0.52
N ASP A 119 6.58 -7.70 -0.84
CA ASP A 119 7.22 -7.11 -2.01
C ASP A 119 6.53 -7.63 -3.29
N GLU A 120 6.25 -8.93 -3.36
CA GLU A 120 5.56 -9.61 -4.48
C GLU A 120 4.13 -9.09 -4.71
N ILE A 121 3.41 -8.68 -3.66
CA ILE A 121 2.06 -8.11 -3.78
C ILE A 121 2.07 -6.57 -3.77
N GLY A 122 3.25 -5.97 -3.72
CA GLY A 122 3.47 -4.54 -3.85
C GLY A 122 3.08 -3.69 -2.65
N THR A 123 3.00 -4.27 -1.45
CA THR A 123 2.77 -3.52 -0.21
C THR A 123 3.94 -2.55 0.04
N PRO A 124 3.71 -1.24 0.15
CA PRO A 124 4.78 -0.25 0.20
C PRO A 124 5.55 -0.25 1.54
N PHE A 125 4.89 -0.62 2.64
CA PHE A 125 5.44 -0.53 3.99
C PHE A 125 5.38 -1.87 4.74
N GLY A 126 6.51 -2.30 5.30
CA GLY A 126 6.58 -3.41 6.25
C GLY A 126 6.90 -2.89 7.65
N ILE A 127 6.07 -3.21 8.64
CA ILE A 127 6.22 -2.76 10.02
C ILE A 127 6.53 -3.97 10.89
N THR A 128 7.65 -3.93 11.59
CA THR A 128 8.08 -5.01 12.48
C THR A 128 8.05 -4.58 13.94
N ILE A 129 7.41 -5.40 14.76
CA ILE A 129 7.38 -5.29 16.22
C ILE A 129 8.42 -6.26 16.78
N ASP A 130 9.41 -5.74 17.51
CA ASP A 130 10.52 -6.51 18.05
C ASP A 130 10.72 -6.25 19.55
N PHE A 131 11.76 -6.85 20.13
CA PHE A 131 12.06 -6.72 21.56
C PHE A 131 12.27 -5.26 21.98
N GLU A 132 12.85 -4.44 21.10
CA GLU A 132 13.08 -3.02 21.37
C GLU A 132 11.76 -2.24 21.47
N THR A 133 10.69 -2.71 20.82
CA THR A 133 9.35 -2.16 20.99
C THR A 133 8.83 -2.30 22.44
N LEU A 134 9.29 -3.30 23.19
CA LEU A 134 8.87 -3.57 24.57
C LEU A 134 9.88 -3.07 25.61
N GLU A 135 11.15 -3.32 25.34
CA GLU A 135 12.27 -3.07 26.27
C GLU A 135 12.83 -1.65 26.13
N GLY A 136 12.64 -1.03 24.96
CA GLY A 136 13.20 0.27 24.59
C GLY A 136 14.20 0.13 23.45
N ALA A 137 14.30 1.15 22.58
CA ALA A 137 15.30 1.14 21.51
C ALA A 137 16.71 1.07 22.12
N LYS A 138 17.57 0.22 21.58
CA LYS A 138 18.91 0.01 22.14
C LYS A 138 19.87 1.14 21.78
N GLU A 139 19.73 1.66 20.57
CA GLU A 139 20.68 2.58 19.97
C GLU A 139 19.97 3.64 19.12
N GLY A 140 20.68 4.72 18.80
CA GLY A 140 20.17 5.81 17.96
C GLY A 140 19.42 6.90 18.74
N PRO A 141 18.74 7.81 18.03
CA PRO A 141 18.11 9.00 18.64
C PRO A 141 16.93 8.67 19.55
N LEU A 142 16.41 7.45 19.48
CA LEU A 142 15.28 6.96 20.28
C LEU A 142 15.74 6.04 21.42
N ALA A 143 17.04 5.96 21.72
CA ALA A 143 17.59 5.05 22.72
C ALA A 143 16.87 5.18 24.08
N GLY A 144 16.46 4.05 24.65
CA GLY A 144 15.68 3.96 25.89
C GLY A 144 14.17 4.18 25.71
N GLN A 145 13.70 4.64 24.55
CA GLN A 145 12.28 4.86 24.30
C GLN A 145 11.57 3.55 23.91
N LYS A 146 10.51 3.22 24.66
CA LYS A 146 9.58 2.12 24.36
C LYS A 146 8.57 2.53 23.29
N ASP A 147 7.78 1.57 22.81
CA ASP A 147 6.74 1.82 21.80
C ASP A 147 7.30 2.35 20.48
N THR A 148 8.48 1.87 20.10
CA THR A 148 9.08 2.13 18.79
C THR A 148 9.00 0.89 17.90
N VAL A 149 8.81 1.08 16.60
CA VAL A 149 8.76 -0.01 15.62
C VAL A 149 9.72 0.25 14.48
N THR A 150 10.06 -0.81 13.76
CA THR A 150 10.86 -0.73 12.55
C THR A 150 9.95 -0.63 11.33
N LEU A 151 10.08 0.43 10.54
CA LEU A 151 9.41 0.64 9.27
C LEU A 151 10.39 0.38 8.13
N ARG A 152 10.05 -0.60 7.28
CA ARG A 152 10.78 -0.95 6.06
C ARG A 152 10.03 -0.41 4.84
N HIS A 153 10.78 0.23 3.95
CA HIS A 153 10.30 0.68 2.65
C HIS A 153 10.48 -0.40 1.59
N ARG A 154 9.45 -0.69 0.80
CA ARG A 154 9.50 -1.68 -0.30
C ARG A 154 10.60 -1.36 -1.31
N ASP A 155 10.60 -0.15 -1.85
CA ASP A 155 11.42 0.17 -3.03
C ASP A 155 12.90 0.31 -2.70
N SER A 156 13.23 0.96 -1.57
CA SER A 156 14.61 1.23 -1.16
C SER A 156 15.19 0.16 -0.25
N MET A 157 14.35 -0.73 0.28
CA MET A 157 14.68 -1.73 1.31
C MET A 157 15.25 -1.14 2.62
N LYS A 158 15.26 0.20 2.76
CA LYS A 158 15.74 0.88 3.96
C LYS A 158 14.79 0.63 5.12
N GLN A 159 15.40 0.46 6.29
CA GLN A 159 14.70 0.29 7.57
C GLN A 159 14.98 1.52 8.44
N GLU A 160 13.93 2.10 9.00
CA GLU A 160 14.02 3.19 9.97
C GLU A 160 13.21 2.83 11.21
N ARG A 161 13.69 3.24 12.39
CA ARG A 161 12.96 3.06 13.65
C ARG A 161 12.24 4.36 13.98
N LEU A 162 10.96 4.26 14.34
CA LEU A 162 10.14 5.40 14.73
C LEU A 162 9.18 5.05 15.87
N PRO A 163 8.72 6.03 16.65
CA PRO A 163 7.64 5.85 17.60
C PRO A 163 6.34 5.39 16.92
N ILE A 164 5.56 4.56 17.60
CA ILE A 164 4.24 4.12 17.11
C ILE A 164 3.30 5.31 16.88
N ALA A 165 3.39 6.35 17.70
CA ALA A 165 2.60 7.56 17.56
C ALA A 165 2.81 8.27 16.21
N ASP A 166 4.01 8.16 15.63
CA ASP A 166 4.37 8.84 14.38
C ASP A 166 4.04 8.00 13.14
N LEU A 167 3.66 6.72 13.30
CA LEU A 167 3.36 5.84 12.18
C LEU A 167 2.17 6.34 11.36
N LEU A 168 1.05 6.64 11.99
CA LEU A 168 -0.17 6.99 11.26
C LEU A 168 0.02 8.27 10.41
N PRO A 169 0.53 9.39 10.97
CA PRO A 169 0.83 10.59 10.17
C PRO A 169 1.83 10.32 9.04
N ARG A 170 2.89 9.53 9.32
CA ARG A 170 3.91 9.17 8.33
C ARG A 170 3.32 8.39 7.16
N LEU A 171 2.49 7.38 7.47
CA LEU A 171 1.84 6.56 6.44
C LEU A 171 0.81 7.38 5.67
N GLN A 172 -0.01 8.20 6.33
CA GLN A 172 -0.98 9.07 5.65
C GLN A 172 -0.31 10.03 4.68
N SER A 173 0.81 10.67 5.08
CA SER A 173 1.55 11.56 4.20
C SER A 173 2.14 10.85 2.98
N ALA A 174 2.57 9.59 3.13
CA ALA A 174 3.12 8.82 2.02
C ALA A 174 2.06 8.14 1.13
N LEU A 175 0.83 8.03 1.63
CA LEU A 175 -0.34 7.47 0.95
C LEU A 175 -1.29 8.55 0.40
N ALA A 176 -1.00 9.83 0.65
CA ALA A 176 -1.70 10.98 0.06
C ALA A 176 -1.31 11.16 -1.41
#